data_AF-A0A535SVC3-F1
#
_entry.id   AF-A0A535SVC3-F1
#
_cell.length_a   1.000
_cell.length_b   1.000
_cell.length_c   1.000
_cell.angle_alpha   90.00
_cell.angle_beta   90.00
_cell.angle_gamma   90.00
#
_symmetry.space_group_name_H-M   'P 1'
#
loop_
_entity.id
_entity.type
_entity.pdbx_description
1 polymer ?
#
loop_
_entity_poly.entity_id
_entity_poly.type
_entity_poly.pdbx_seq_one_letter_code
_entity_poly.pdbx_strand_id
1 'polypeptide(L)'
;TAMIENILLLRYVELHSQLYRLISIMKMRESGYDPAIREFRITDHGIEVDSTFASAEAILTGIARSSTTAPGAPGVPPTFGTSGARPQGQQP
;
A
#
# COMPACT_ATOMS: atom_id res chain seq x y z
N THR A 1 -4.35 18.86 34.96
CA THR A 1 -4.43 17.45 34.55
C THR A 1 -4.85 17.41 33.11
N ALA A 2 -4.02 16.92 32.18
CA ALA A 2 -4.35 16.92 30.75
C ALA A 2 -5.59 16.05 30.49
N MET A 3 -6.62 16.61 29.86
CA MET A 3 -7.92 15.98 29.59
C MET A 3 -7.92 15.08 28.34
N ILE A 4 -6.73 14.78 27.80
CA ILE A 4 -6.58 13.97 26.59
C ILE A 4 -6.29 12.52 26.97
N GLU A 5 -7.19 11.66 26.52
CA GLU A 5 -7.16 10.22 26.80
C GLU A 5 -6.28 9.48 25.78
N ASN A 6 -6.42 9.78 24.49
CA ASN A 6 -5.68 9.15 23.41
C ASN A 6 -4.99 10.18 22.52
N ILE A 7 -3.72 9.94 22.19
CA ILE A 7 -2.93 10.80 21.32
C ILE A 7 -2.36 9.94 20.19
N LEU A 8 -2.69 10.31 18.96
CA LEU A 8 -2.14 9.71 17.75
C LEU A 8 -1.17 10.69 17.11
N LEU A 9 -0.02 10.18 16.68
CA LEU A 9 0.89 10.88 15.78
C LEU A 9 0.52 10.54 14.35
N LEU A 10 0.27 11.57 13.53
CA LEU A 10 0.18 11.46 12.09
C LEU A 10 1.34 12.22 11.47
N ARG A 11 2.11 11.58 10.60
CA ARG A 11 3.31 12.16 10.01
C ARG A 11 3.36 11.92 8.51
N TYR A 12 3.68 12.96 7.75
CA TYR A 12 4.08 12.83 6.36
C TYR A 12 5.59 12.65 6.26
N VAL A 13 6.03 11.73 5.40
CA VAL A 13 7.44 11.52 5.07
C VAL A 13 7.57 11.50 3.56
N GLU A 14 8.51 12.28 3.03
CA GLU A 14 8.88 12.21 1.62
C GLU A 14 9.96 11.15 1.42
N LEU A 15 9.76 10.24 0.47
CA LEU A 15 10.78 9.30 0.02
C LEU A 15 10.63 9.09 -1.49
N HIS A 16 11.72 9.22 -2.25
CA HIS A 16 11.72 9.15 -3.72
C HIS A 16 10.65 10.02 -4.39
N SER A 17 10.52 11.27 -3.93
CA SER A 17 9.51 12.22 -4.41
C SER A 17 8.06 11.75 -4.27
N GLN A 18 7.79 10.81 -3.36
CA GLN A 18 6.46 10.36 -2.97
C GLN A 18 6.21 10.66 -1.49
N LEU A 19 4.99 11.11 -1.17
CA LEU A 19 4.56 11.37 0.19
C LEU A 19 3.90 10.12 0.78
N TYR A 20 4.51 9.61 1.85
CA TYR A 20 4.00 8.52 2.67
C TYR A 20 3.35 9.06 3.93
N ARG A 21 2.32 8.36 4.42
CA ARG A 21 1.62 8.70 5.65
C ARG A 21 1.90 7.65 6.71
N LEU A 22 2.37 8.10 7.86
CA LEU A 22 2.68 7.26 9.00
C LEU A 22 1.78 7.59 10.18
N ILE A 23 1.44 6.57 10.97
CA ILE A 23 0.63 6.65 12.18
C ILE A 23 1.32 5.93 13.33
N SER A 24 1.19 6.48 14.55
CA SER A 24 1.59 5.81 15.80
C SER A 24 0.72 6.29 16.96
N ILE A 25 0.58 5.45 17.98
CA ILE A 25 -0.08 5.83 19.23
C ILE A 25 1.00 6.41 20.15
N MET A 26 0.86 7.68 20.52
CA MET A 26 1.79 8.35 21.45
C MET A 26 1.34 8.22 22.90
N LYS A 27 0.03 8.08 23.12
CA LYS A 27 -0.57 7.91 24.44
C LYS A 27 -1.91 7.20 24.30
N MET A 28 -2.14 6.24 25.19
CA MET A 28 -3.43 5.61 25.43
C MET A 28 -3.60 5.47 26.94
N ARG A 29 -4.78 5.81 27.49
CA ARG A 29 -5.06 5.57 28.92
C ARG A 29 -5.65 4.17 29.12
N GLU A 30 -5.38 3.60 30.30
CA GLU A 30 -6.07 2.39 30.81
C GLU A 30 -5.90 1.13 29.96
N SER A 31 -4.92 1.11 29.05
CA SER A 31 -4.62 -0.03 28.19
C SER A 31 -3.19 0.05 27.66
N GLY A 32 -2.55 -1.12 27.48
CA GLY A 32 -1.29 -1.23 26.75
C GLY A 32 -1.54 -0.97 25.26
N TYR A 33 -0.60 -0.29 24.60
CA TYR A 33 -0.67 -0.03 23.16
C TYR A 33 0.66 -0.38 22.50
N ASP A 34 0.61 -0.63 21.19
CA ASP A 34 1.81 -0.81 20.36
C ASP A 34 2.36 0.57 19.96
N PRO A 35 3.58 0.94 20.41
CA PRO A 35 4.19 2.22 20.05
C PRO A 35 4.76 2.24 18.63
N ALA A 36 4.69 1.12 17.89
CA ALA A 36 5.23 1.04 16.54
C ALA A 36 4.64 2.11 15.62
N ILE A 37 5.49 2.67 14.77
CA ILE A 37 5.08 3.51 13.66
C ILE A 37 4.69 2.60 12.51
N ARG A 38 3.54 2.87 11.89
CA ARG A 38 2.98 2.09 10.78
C ARG A 38 2.65 3.00 9.62
N GLU A 39 2.80 2.49 8.40
CA GLU A 39 2.26 3.16 7.23
C GLU A 39 0.73 3.02 7.23
N PHE A 40 0.02 4.04 6.77
CA PHE A 40 -1.40 3.93 6.48
C PHE A 40 -1.76 4.56 5.14
N ARG A 41 -2.82 4.06 4.54
CA ARG A 41 -3.42 4.57 3.31
C ARG A 41 -4.87 4.95 3.56
N ILE A 42 -5.34 5.97 2.84
CA ILE A 42 -6.75 6.33 2.80
C ILE A 42 -7.27 5.78 1.48
N THR A 43 -8.20 4.84 1.54
CA THR A 43 -8.84 4.19 0.40
C THR A 43 -10.33 4.53 0.39
N ASP A 44 -11.05 4.12 -0.66
CA ASP A 44 -12.51 4.30 -0.73
C ASP A 44 -13.25 3.52 0.38
N HIS A 45 -12.56 2.62 1.08
CA HIS A 45 -13.07 1.84 2.21
C HIS A 45 -12.67 2.40 3.58
N GLY A 46 -11.89 3.48 3.63
CA GLY A 46 -11.46 4.13 4.87
C GLY A 46 -9.95 4.12 5.08
N ILE A 47 -9.52 3.99 6.34
CA ILE A 47 -8.09 3.99 6.71
C ILE A 47 -7.59 2.54 6.81
N GLU A 48 -6.63 2.20 5.97
CA GLU A 48 -5.93 0.92 6.00
C GLU A 48 -4.55 1.12 6.63
N VAL A 49 -4.31 0.48 7.77
CA VAL A 49 -3.02 0.52 8.48
C VAL A 49 -2.27 -0.78 8.20
N ASP A 50 -1.00 -0.68 7.82
CA ASP A 50 -0.19 -1.85 7.57
C ASP A 50 -0.05 -2.74 8.82
N SER A 51 -0.16 -4.04 8.62
CA SER A 51 -0.14 -5.06 9.67
C SER A 51 1.24 -5.20 10.33
N THR A 52 2.30 -4.65 9.73
CA THR A 52 3.67 -4.66 10.26
C THR A 52 4.30 -3.27 10.24
N PHE A 53 5.38 -3.06 10.99
CA PHE A 53 6.15 -1.82 10.97
C PHE A 53 7.18 -1.78 9.83
N ALA A 54 7.34 -2.86 9.05
CA ALA A 54 8.45 -3.02 8.10
C ALA A 54 8.44 -1.98 6.98
N SER A 55 7.26 -1.53 6.55
CA SER A 55 7.14 -0.44 5.57
C SER A 55 7.55 0.90 6.17
N ALA A 56 7.04 1.22 7.37
CA ALA A 56 7.42 2.44 8.08
C ALA A 56 8.92 2.50 8.39
N GLU A 57 9.54 1.38 8.78
CA GLU A 57 10.99 1.28 8.98
C GLU A 57 11.77 1.57 7.68
N ALA A 58 11.35 0.98 6.56
CA ALA A 58 11.92 1.25 5.24
C ALA A 58 11.80 2.74 4.86
N ILE A 59 10.63 3.35 5.12
CA ILE A 59 10.37 4.76 4.84
C ILE A 59 11.27 5.67 5.70
N LEU A 60 11.38 5.38 6.99
CA LEU A 60 12.15 6.19 7.94
C LEU A 60 13.67 6.02 7.80
N THR A 61 14.13 4.87 7.34
CA THR A 61 15.56 4.60 7.07
C THR A 61 15.99 5.05 5.68
N GLY A 62 15.04 5.39 4.80
CA GLY A 62 15.30 5.71 3.40
C GLY A 62 15.63 4.50 2.53
N ILE A 63 15.47 3.27 3.06
CA ILE A 63 15.65 2.03 2.31
C ILE A 63 14.29 1.66 1.71
N ALA A 64 13.93 2.29 0.59
CA ALA A 64 12.67 1.98 -0.06
C ALA A 64 12.63 0.52 -0.52
N ARG A 65 11.63 -0.21 -0.03
CA ARG A 65 11.16 -1.43 -0.70
C ARG A 65 10.05 -1.00 -1.63
N SER A 66 10.16 -1.30 -2.91
CA SER A 66 9.05 -1.13 -3.84
C SER A 66 7.86 -1.92 -3.30
N SER A 67 6.76 -1.24 -3.01
CA SER A 67 5.50 -1.85 -2.62
C SER A 67 4.90 -2.59 -3.82
N THR A 68 5.51 -3.72 -4.20
CA THR A 68 4.81 -4.70 -5.03
C THR A 68 3.80 -5.38 -4.14
N THR A 69 2.64 -4.76 -4.02
CA THR A 69 1.40 -5.45 -3.64
C THR A 69 0.55 -5.53 -4.90
N ALA A 70 0.73 -6.61 -5.65
CA ALA A 70 -0.30 -7.16 -6.52
C ALA A 70 -0.66 -8.54 -5.98
N PRO A 71 -1.65 -8.65 -5.08
CA PRO A 71 -2.25 -9.93 -4.75
C PRO A 71 -3.30 -10.23 -5.82
N GLY A 72 -2.91 -10.96 -6.87
CA GLY A 72 -3.85 -11.53 -7.82
C GLY A 72 -3.48 -11.41 -9.30
N ALA A 73 -2.43 -12.09 -9.74
CA ALA A 73 -2.30 -12.47 -11.14
C ALA A 73 -1.53 -13.80 -11.27
N PRO A 74 -2.22 -14.95 -11.41
CA PRO A 74 -1.63 -16.12 -12.04
C PRO A 74 -1.38 -15.79 -13.52
N GLY A 75 -0.14 -15.98 -13.96
CA GLY A 75 0.33 -15.59 -15.28
C GLY A 75 -0.57 -16.09 -16.42
N VAL A 76 -1.07 -15.15 -17.20
CA VAL A 76 -1.49 -15.41 -18.58
C VAL A 76 -0.42 -14.73 -19.46
N PRO A 77 0.41 -15.49 -20.19
CA PRO A 77 1.36 -14.89 -21.12
C PRO A 77 0.61 -14.16 -22.25
N PRO A 78 1.18 -13.07 -22.80
CA PRO A 78 0.56 -12.37 -23.92
C PRO A 78 0.62 -13.25 -25.17
N THR A 79 -0.53 -13.79 -25.60
CA THR A 79 -0.67 -14.42 -26.91
C THR A 79 -0.61 -13.36 -28.01
N PHE A 80 0.60 -13.10 -28.50
CA PHE A 80 0.80 -12.48 -29.82
C PHE A 80 0.61 -13.56 -30.89
N GLY A 81 -0.41 -13.38 -31.72
CA GLY A 81 -1.02 -14.45 -32.52
C GLY A 81 -0.29 -14.85 -33.80
N THR A 82 -0.94 -15.70 -34.61
CA THR A 82 -0.98 -15.60 -36.09
C THR A 82 -1.88 -16.68 -36.71
N SER A 83 -2.57 -16.25 -37.78
CA SER A 83 -2.98 -17.02 -38.96
C SER A 83 -4.31 -17.79 -38.96
N GLY A 84 -5.20 -17.39 -39.89
CA GLY A 84 -6.04 -18.36 -40.59
C GLY A 84 -7.52 -18.02 -40.79
N ALA A 85 -7.87 -16.95 -41.51
CA ALA A 85 -9.16 -16.89 -42.21
C ALA A 85 -9.08 -15.96 -43.43
N ARG A 86 -8.70 -16.54 -44.58
CA ARG A 86 -8.97 -15.93 -45.90
C ARG A 86 -10.45 -16.20 -46.25
N PRO A 87 -11.22 -15.20 -46.68
CA PRO A 87 -12.55 -15.44 -47.23
C PRO A 87 -12.41 -16.11 -48.61
N GLN A 88 -12.92 -17.33 -48.76
CA GLN A 88 -13.05 -17.92 -50.09
C GLN A 88 -14.17 -17.21 -50.83
N GLY A 89 -13.76 -16.47 -51.86
CA GLY A 89 -14.63 -15.88 -52.85
C GLY A 89 -15.46 -16.95 -53.54
N GLN A 90 -16.75 -16.63 -53.61
CA GLN A 90 -17.73 -17.22 -54.50
C GLN A 90 -17.39 -16.84 -55.94
N GLN A 91 -17.31 -17.83 -56.82
CA GLN A 91 -17.48 -17.72 -58.27
C GLN A 91 -17.34 -19.10 -58.92
N PRO A 92 -17.91 -19.32 -60.11
CA PRO A 92 -19.23 -18.91 -60.60
C PRO A 92 -20.19 -20.11 -60.78
#